data_AF-A0A963H3N4-F1
#
_entry.id   AF-A0A963H3N4-F1
#
_cell.length_a   1.000
_cell.length_b   1.000
_cell.length_c   1.000
_cell.angle_alpha   90.00
_cell.angle_beta   90.00
_cell.angle_gamma   90.00
#
_symmetry.space_group_name_H-M   'P 1'
#
loop_
_entity.id
_entity.type
_entity.pdbx_description
1 polymer ?
#
loop_
_entity_poly.entity_id
_entity_poly.type
_entity_poly.pdbx_seq_one_letter_code
_entity_poly.pdbx_strand_id
1 'polypeptide(L)'
;MKNHFFYALGASVLVATLHAPTAFAAVTDIQSLIEKGQYEAALKTADADLGATPKDPQTRFLKGIALAEMNRANDAIAVFQKLTEDYPELPEPYNNLAVLYAQQREFN
;
A
#
# COMPACT_ATOMS: atom_id res chain seq x y z
N MET A 1 -11.29 61.53 -15.24
CA MET A 1 -12.55 60.93 -15.70
C MET A 1 -12.52 59.46 -15.33
N LYS A 2 -13.51 59.02 -14.55
CA LYS A 2 -13.66 57.68 -13.98
C LYS A 2 -14.38 56.80 -15.00
N ASN A 3 -13.88 55.60 -15.26
CA ASN A 3 -14.70 54.49 -15.75
C ASN A 3 -14.60 53.35 -14.75
N HIS A 4 -15.75 53.06 -14.14
CA HIS A 4 -15.97 51.97 -13.20
C HIS A 4 -16.73 50.82 -13.89
N PHE A 5 -16.64 49.63 -13.27
CA PHE A 5 -17.52 48.45 -13.36
C PHE A 5 -17.33 47.56 -14.62
N PHE A 6 -17.36 46.21 -14.58
CA PHE A 6 -18.04 45.26 -13.69
C PHE A 6 -17.23 43.96 -13.49
N TYR A 7 -17.49 43.29 -12.36
CA TYR A 7 -17.06 41.93 -12.00
C TYR A 7 -17.75 40.86 -12.87
N ALA A 8 -17.03 39.78 -13.18
CA ALA A 8 -17.64 38.45 -13.33
C ALA A 8 -16.63 37.39 -12.85
N LEU A 9 -16.79 37.00 -11.59
CA LEU A 9 -16.22 35.79 -11.01
C LEU A 9 -16.76 34.59 -11.80
N GLY A 10 -15.88 33.85 -12.45
CA GLY A 10 -16.19 32.58 -13.10
C GLY A 10 -15.29 31.47 -12.57
N ALA A 11 -15.13 31.37 -11.25
CA ALA A 11 -14.45 30.23 -10.64
C ALA A 11 -15.46 29.08 -10.47
N SER A 12 -15.66 28.31 -11.54
CA SER A 12 -16.26 26.98 -11.41
C SER A 12 -15.26 26.08 -10.70
N VAL A 13 -15.29 26.10 -9.36
CA VAL A 13 -14.63 25.08 -8.56
C VAL A 13 -15.44 23.80 -8.76
N LEU A 14 -14.99 22.95 -9.68
CA LEU A 14 -15.35 21.55 -9.69
C LEU A 14 -14.72 20.95 -8.43
N VAL A 15 -15.41 21.01 -7.30
CA VAL A 15 -15.03 20.20 -6.13
C VAL A 15 -15.40 18.76 -6.47
N ALA A 16 -14.54 18.11 -7.24
CA ALA A 16 -14.45 16.67 -7.20
C ALA A 16 -13.99 16.34 -5.77
N THR A 17 -14.92 15.98 -4.90
CA THR A 17 -14.59 15.41 -3.61
C THR A 17 -13.94 14.05 -3.89
N LEU A 18 -12.64 14.07 -4.15
CA LEU A 18 -11.79 12.90 -4.04
C LEU A 18 -11.89 12.46 -2.58
N HIS A 19 -12.85 11.58 -2.28
CA HIS A 19 -12.74 10.69 -1.13
C HIS A 19 -11.56 9.79 -1.45
N ALA A 20 -10.35 10.27 -1.16
CA ALA A 20 -9.23 9.38 -0.96
C ALA A 20 -9.67 8.46 0.18
N PRO A 21 -9.77 7.13 -0.02
CA PRO A 21 -9.97 6.23 1.09
C PRO A 21 -8.89 6.58 2.12
N THR A 22 -9.31 6.77 3.37
CA THR A 22 -8.35 7.01 4.43
C THR A 22 -7.46 5.78 4.50
N ALA A 23 -6.14 5.96 4.54
CA ALA A 23 -5.18 4.85 4.53
C ALA A 23 -5.52 3.75 5.56
N PHE A 24 -6.06 4.16 6.72
CA PHE A 24 -6.55 3.24 7.75
C PHE A 24 -7.69 2.30 7.28
N ALA A 25 -8.65 2.82 6.52
CA ALA A 25 -9.72 2.00 5.96
C ALA A 25 -9.17 1.00 4.93
N ALA A 26 -8.24 1.45 4.07
CA ALA A 26 -7.58 0.58 3.10
C ALA A 26 -6.78 -0.54 3.77
N VAL A 27 -5.99 -0.23 4.81
CA VAL A 27 -5.25 -1.23 5.61
C VAL A 27 -6.20 -2.27 6.22
N THR A 28 -7.31 -1.83 6.80
CA THR A 28 -8.30 -2.74 7.42
C THR A 28 -8.91 -3.68 6.37
N ASP A 29 -9.23 -3.14 5.19
CA ASP A 29 -9.77 -3.93 4.08
C ASP A 29 -8.75 -4.96 3.56
N ILE A 30 -7.48 -4.57 3.37
CA ILE A 30 -6.40 -5.46 2.93
C ILE A 30 -6.21 -6.61 3.93
N GLN A 31 -6.15 -6.29 5.22
CA GLN A 31 -6.05 -7.29 6.29
C GLN A 31 -7.22 -8.27 6.25
N SER A 32 -8.46 -7.77 6.11
CA SER A 32 -9.64 -8.63 6.00
C SER A 32 -9.61 -9.54 4.77
N LEU A 33 -9.08 -9.06 3.65
CA LEU A 33 -8.92 -9.86 2.42
C LEU A 33 -7.88 -10.98 2.63
N ILE A 34 -6.77 -10.70 3.32
CA ILE A 34 -5.75 -11.71 3.68
C ILE A 34 -6.37 -12.79 4.58
N GLU A 35 -7.10 -12.40 5.63
CA GLU A 35 -7.76 -13.33 6.55
C GLU A 35 -8.77 -14.25 5.86
N LYS A 36 -9.38 -13.79 4.76
CA LYS A 36 -10.31 -14.56 3.92
C LYS A 36 -9.61 -15.41 2.85
N GLY A 37 -8.28 -15.38 2.77
CA GLY A 37 -7.51 -16.05 1.72
C GLY A 37 -7.66 -15.41 0.34
N GLN A 38 -8.16 -14.18 0.26
CA GLN A 38 -8.40 -13.45 -1.00
C GLN A 38 -7.16 -12.64 -1.39
N TYR A 39 -6.02 -13.33 -1.58
CA TYR A 39 -4.71 -12.69 -1.68
C TYR A 39 -4.53 -11.83 -2.94
N GLU A 40 -5.10 -12.21 -4.09
CA GLU A 40 -5.08 -11.39 -5.30
C GLU A 40 -5.85 -10.08 -5.11
N ALA A 41 -6.99 -10.14 -4.41
CA ALA A 41 -7.77 -8.96 -4.08
C ALA A 41 -7.02 -8.08 -3.08
N ALA A 42 -6.40 -8.67 -2.05
CA ALA A 42 -5.55 -7.95 -1.10
C ALA A 42 -4.41 -7.22 -1.80
N LEU A 43 -3.71 -7.91 -2.72
CA LEU A 43 -2.61 -7.34 -3.50
C LEU A 43 -3.08 -6.16 -4.37
N LYS A 44 -4.21 -6.30 -5.07
CA LYS A 44 -4.77 -5.22 -5.89
C LYS A 44 -5.14 -4.01 -5.05
N THR A 45 -5.75 -4.22 -3.89
CA THR A 45 -6.13 -3.14 -2.96
C THR A 45 -4.89 -2.46 -2.40
N ALA A 46 -3.87 -3.23 -2.01
CA ALA A 46 -2.59 -2.69 -1.53
C ALA A 46 -1.87 -1.87 -2.61
N ASP A 47 -1.82 -2.35 -3.86
CA ASP A 47 -1.21 -1.61 -4.96
C ASP A 47 -1.93 -0.29 -5.26
N ALA A 48 -3.27 -0.28 -5.16
CA ALA A 48 -4.07 0.93 -5.32
C ALA A 48 -3.81 1.94 -4.20
N ASP A 49 -3.75 1.49 -2.94
CA ASP A 49 -3.45 2.35 -1.79
C ASP A 49 -2.04 2.93 -1.89
N LEU A 50 -1.03 2.11 -2.19
CA LEU A 50 0.36 2.56 -2.38
C LEU A 50 0.54 3.50 -3.55
N GLY A 51 -0.38 3.54 -4.52
CA GLY A 51 -0.42 4.57 -5.55
C GLY A 51 -0.60 5.98 -4.98
N ALA A 52 -1.29 6.11 -3.85
CA ALA A 52 -1.49 7.36 -3.12
C ALA A 52 -0.52 7.52 -1.93
N THR A 53 -0.16 6.42 -1.27
CA THR A 53 0.66 6.38 -0.05
C THR A 53 1.91 5.50 -0.22
N PRO A 54 2.81 5.79 -1.17
CA PRO A 54 3.87 4.85 -1.60
C PRO A 54 4.86 4.43 -0.51
N LYS A 55 4.91 5.17 0.60
CA LYS A 55 5.78 4.89 1.74
C LYS A 55 5.04 4.31 2.94
N ASP A 56 3.73 4.04 2.87
CA ASP A 56 3.02 3.48 4.02
C ASP A 56 3.61 2.11 4.41
N PRO A 57 4.23 1.98 5.60
CA PRO A 57 4.94 0.76 5.96
C PRO A 57 3.97 -0.41 6.20
N GLN A 58 2.75 -0.13 6.66
CA GLN A 58 1.76 -1.14 6.98
C GLN A 58 1.18 -1.76 5.70
N THR A 59 0.77 -0.95 4.73
CA THR A 59 0.31 -1.44 3.42
C THR A 59 1.42 -2.20 2.69
N ARG A 60 2.68 -1.75 2.75
CA ARG A 60 3.83 -2.50 2.19
C ARG A 60 4.03 -3.84 2.88
N PHE A 61 3.90 -3.89 4.20
CA PHE A 61 3.98 -5.14 4.96
C PHE A 61 2.89 -6.13 4.53
N LEU A 62 1.64 -5.67 4.47
CA LEU A 62 0.50 -6.50 4.05
C LEU A 62 0.62 -6.98 2.60
N LYS A 63 1.15 -6.14 1.69
CA LYS A 63 1.51 -6.56 0.33
C LYS A 63 2.52 -7.71 0.33
N GLY A 64 3.54 -7.64 1.18
CA GLY A 64 4.52 -8.72 1.35
C GLY A 64 3.88 -10.02 1.82
N ILE A 65 2.95 -9.95 2.78
CA ILE A 65 2.18 -11.11 3.27
C ILE A 65 1.35 -11.72 2.14
N ALA A 66 0.55 -10.92 1.43
CA ALA A 66 -0.28 -11.41 0.33
C ALA A 66 0.55 -12.10 -0.77
N LEU A 67 1.73 -11.55 -1.10
CA LEU A 67 2.65 -12.17 -2.06
C LEU A 67 3.22 -13.51 -1.56
N ALA A 68 3.59 -13.59 -0.28
CA ALA A 68 4.10 -14.83 0.32
C ALA A 68 3.05 -15.95 0.28
N GLU A 69 1.81 -15.63 0.66
CA GLU A 69 0.68 -16.56 0.64
C GLU A 69 0.32 -17.06 -0.76
N MET A 70 0.56 -16.25 -1.79
CA MET A 70 0.43 -16.63 -3.20
C MET A 70 1.61 -17.48 -3.73
N ASN A 71 2.52 -17.94 -2.86
CA ASN A 71 3.78 -18.60 -3.25
C ASN A 71 4.69 -17.75 -4.14
N ARG A 72 4.53 -16.42 -4.13
CA ARG A 72 5.40 -15.47 -4.86
C ARG A 72 6.55 -15.01 -3.97
N ALA A 73 7.32 -15.99 -3.46
CA ALA A 73 8.34 -15.76 -2.43
C ALA A 73 9.38 -14.69 -2.82
N ASN A 74 9.84 -14.67 -4.08
CA ASN A 74 10.81 -13.69 -4.54
C ASN A 74 10.27 -12.25 -4.51
N ASP A 75 9.00 -12.06 -4.86
CA ASP A 75 8.36 -10.75 -4.84
C ASP A 75 8.15 -10.29 -3.39
N ALA A 76 7.72 -11.20 -2.50
CA ALA A 76 7.57 -10.93 -1.08
C ALA A 76 8.92 -10.52 -0.44
N ILE A 77 10.01 -11.24 -0.75
CA ILE A 77 11.36 -10.90 -0.28
C ILE A 77 11.76 -9.49 -0.74
N ALA A 78 11.54 -9.15 -2.01
CA ALA A 78 11.88 -7.82 -2.51
C ALA A 78 11.12 -6.71 -1.76
N VAL A 79 9.83 -6.92 -1.49
CA VAL A 79 9.02 -5.96 -0.71
C VAL A 79 9.55 -5.83 0.72
N PHE A 80 9.79 -6.95 1.41
CA PHE A 80 10.26 -6.91 2.80
C PHE A 80 11.69 -6.36 2.91
N GLN A 81 12.61 -6.69 2.01
CA GLN A 81 13.96 -6.10 1.96
C GLN A 81 13.88 -4.58 1.85
N LYS A 82 13.09 -4.06 0.90
CA LYS A 82 12.90 -2.61 0.79
C LYS A 82 12.25 -2.00 2.02
N LEU A 83 11.33 -2.73 2.66
CA LEU A 83 10.70 -2.26 3.89
C LEU A 83 11.71 -2.17 5.04
N THR A 84 12.62 -3.13 5.17
CA THR A 84 13.71 -3.09 6.18
C THR A 84 14.76 -2.02 5.89
N GLU A 85 15.00 -1.70 4.61
CA GLU A 85 15.92 -0.61 4.23
C GLU A 85 15.34 0.76 4.61
N ASP A 86 14.04 0.96 4.37
CA ASP A 86 13.36 2.23 4.61
C ASP A 86 12.94 2.43 6.09
N TYR A 87 12.62 1.33 6.78
CA TYR A 87 12.11 1.29 8.16
C TYR A 87 12.85 0.24 8.99
N PRO A 88 14.14 0.46 9.29
CA PRO A 88 14.98 -0.54 9.95
C PRO A 88 14.55 -0.88 11.38
N GLU A 89 13.73 -0.04 12.01
CA GLU A 89 13.19 -0.23 13.36
C GLU A 89 12.01 -1.21 13.44
N LEU A 90 11.38 -1.56 12.31
CA LEU A 90 10.26 -2.49 12.27
C LEU A 90 10.76 -3.94 12.36
N PRO A 91 10.45 -4.70 13.43
CA PRO A 91 10.93 -6.06 13.58
C PRO A 91 10.19 -7.08 12.67
N GLU A 92 8.93 -6.83 12.32
CA GLU A 92 8.06 -7.78 11.63
C GLU A 92 8.55 -8.20 10.23
N PRO A 93 9.06 -7.29 9.36
CA PRO A 93 9.58 -7.67 8.04
C PRO A 93 10.79 -8.59 8.12
N TYR A 94 11.66 -8.45 9.12
CA TYR A 94 12.82 -9.33 9.31
C TYR A 94 12.41 -10.76 9.64
N ASN A 95 11.38 -10.94 10.47
CA ASN A 95 10.85 -12.27 10.78
C ASN A 95 10.31 -12.96 9.52
N ASN A 96 9.55 -12.23 8.69
CA ASN A 96 9.04 -12.76 7.43
C ASN A 96 10.16 -13.13 6.45
N LEU A 97 11.20 -12.31 6.33
CA LEU A 97 12.39 -12.63 5.53
C LEU A 97 13.07 -13.92 6.01
N ALA A 98 13.21 -14.11 7.33
CA ALA A 98 13.81 -15.32 7.88
C ALA A 98 13.03 -16.58 7.49
N VAL A 99 11.70 -16.55 7.57
CA VAL A 99 10.82 -17.65 7.15
C VAL A 99 10.98 -17.92 5.65
N LEU A 100 10.91 -16.89 4.81
CA LEU A 100 11.02 -17.03 3.36
C LEU A 100 12.38 -17.59 2.93
N TYR A 101 13.49 -17.13 3.53
CA TYR A 101 14.81 -17.68 3.23
C TYR A 101 15.00 -19.10 3.73
N ALA A 102 14.41 -19.46 4.88
CA ALA A 102 14.45 -20.85 5.37
C ALA A 102 13.75 -21.79 4.38
N GLN A 103 12.54 -21.43 3.94
CA GLN A 103 11.78 -22.18 2.94
C GLN A 103 12.58 -22.34 1.64
N GLN A 104 13.21 -21.28 1.11
CA GLN A 104 14.02 -21.40 -0.11
C GLN A 104 15.17 -22.39 0.03
N ARG A 105 15.82 -22.47 1.19
CA ARG A 105 16.89 -23.45 1.41
C ARG A 105 16.39 -24.89 1.47
N GLU A 106 15.16 -25.12 1.92
CA GLU A 106 14.57 -26.46 1.99
C GLU A 106 14.17 -27.02 0.61
N PHE A 107 13.91 -26.14 -0.36
CA PHE A 107 13.57 -26.52 -1.74
C PHE A 107 14.79 -26.62 -2.68
N ASN A 108 16.01 -26.36 -2.18
CA ASN A 108 17.28 -26.48 -2.93
C ASN A 108 18.02 -27.76 -2.56
#